data_AF-A0A935HV04-F1
#
_entry.id   AF-A0A935HV04-F1
#
_cell.length_a   1.000
_cell.length_b   1.000
_cell.length_c   1.000
_cell.angle_alpha   90.00
_cell.angle_beta   90.00
_cell.angle_gamma   90.00
#
_symmetry.space_group_name_H-M   'P 1'
#
loop_
_entity.id
_entity.type
_entity.pdbx_description
1 polymer ?
#
loop_
_entity_poly.entity_id
_entity_poly.type
_entity_poly.pdbx_seq_one_letter_code
_entity_poly.pdbx_strand_id
1 'polypeptide(L)'
;MIIDSYYIISKVKEILFQFDQTAIPQITVTQIKENPVILPTTEEQAAISSFLDDKTAQIDKLISNKEKLIELLKEERSAIINEAVRGEGKNWERKKLKYVAFIKYGLGQPPKQKDDGLPLIRATNVERGKINEKDLIYVDPDDVPYDRDPVLKENDIYSSKARSIYS
;
A
#
# COMPACT_ATOMS: atom_id res chain seq x y z
N MET A 1 -36.47 -19.65 9.38
CA MET A 1 -35.00 -19.83 9.45
C MET A 1 -34.20 -18.70 8.81
N ILE A 2 -34.23 -18.44 7.49
CA ILE A 2 -33.47 -17.30 6.89
C ILE A 2 -34.08 -15.94 7.27
N ILE A 3 -35.40 -15.87 7.41
CA ILE A 3 -36.13 -14.64 7.77
C ILE A 3 -35.84 -14.23 9.23
N ASP A 4 -35.76 -15.20 10.14
CA ASP A 4 -35.51 -14.93 11.57
C ASP A 4 -34.08 -14.46 11.82
N SER A 5 -33.10 -15.02 11.12
CA SER A 5 -31.70 -14.61 11.22
C SER A 5 -31.45 -13.20 10.64
N TYR A 6 -32.14 -12.83 9.56
CA TYR A 6 -32.09 -11.47 9.02
C TYR A 6 -32.76 -10.46 9.96
N TYR A 7 -33.89 -10.84 10.58
CA TYR A 7 -34.59 -10.03 11.57
C TYR A 7 -33.73 -9.76 12.82
N ILE A 8 -33.00 -10.77 13.31
CA ILE A 8 -32.05 -10.61 14.41
C ILE A 8 -30.93 -9.64 14.03
N ILE A 9 -30.26 -9.83 12.89
CA ILE A 9 -29.14 -8.94 12.48
C ILE A 9 -29.62 -7.51 12.21
N SER A 10 -30.82 -7.32 11.65
CA SER A 10 -31.39 -5.98 11.42
C SER A 10 -31.77 -5.27 12.72
N LYS A 11 -32.33 -6.00 13.70
CA LYS A 11 -32.69 -5.43 15.00
C LYS A 11 -31.48 -5.19 15.90
N VAL A 12 -30.48 -6.07 15.84
CA VAL A 12 -29.21 -5.91 16.55
C VAL A 12 -28.49 -4.63 16.09
N LYS A 13 -28.56 -4.25 14.79
CA LYS A 13 -28.06 -2.96 14.30
C LYS A 13 -28.86 -1.75 14.81
N GLU A 14 -30.18 -1.83 14.87
CA GLU A 14 -30.99 -0.71 15.42
C GLU A 14 -30.74 -0.49 16.91
N ILE A 15 -30.48 -1.57 17.65
CA ILE A 15 -30.39 -1.55 19.11
C ILE A 15 -28.96 -1.24 19.59
N LEU A 16 -27.91 -1.80 18.98
CA LEU A 16 -26.51 -1.56 19.39
C LEU A 16 -25.99 -0.15 19.09
N PHE A 17 -26.65 0.61 18.21
CA PHE A 17 -26.13 1.88 17.67
C PHE A 17 -26.95 3.12 18.06
N GLN A 18 -27.86 3.04 19.03
CA GLN A 18 -28.43 4.25 19.64
C GLN A 18 -27.40 4.90 20.56
N PHE A 19 -26.49 5.67 19.98
CA PHE A 19 -25.64 6.60 20.72
C PHE A 19 -26.47 7.84 21.10
N ASP A 20 -26.44 8.24 22.37
CA ASP A 20 -26.87 9.58 22.75
C ASP A 20 -26.08 10.60 21.93
N GLN A 21 -26.77 11.61 21.38
CA GLN A 21 -26.22 12.67 20.51
C GLN A 21 -25.23 13.58 21.26
N THR A 22 -24.09 13.03 21.69
CA THR A 22 -23.01 13.78 22.32
C THR A 22 -21.76 13.71 21.44
N ALA A 23 -20.95 14.78 21.49
CA ALA A 23 -19.86 15.03 20.56
C ALA A 23 -18.69 14.01 20.62
N ILE A 24 -18.72 13.06 21.55
CA ILE A 24 -17.74 11.96 21.67
C ILE A 24 -18.54 10.67 21.90
N PRO A 25 -18.66 9.78 20.90
CA PRO A 25 -19.35 8.51 21.07
C PRO A 25 -18.51 7.61 21.98
N GLN A 26 -18.94 7.44 23.24
CA GLN A 26 -18.32 6.51 24.19
C GLN A 26 -19.38 5.56 24.73
N ILE A 27 -19.14 4.25 24.59
CA ILE A 27 -20.01 3.21 25.13
C ILE A 27 -19.65 3.00 26.60
N THR A 28 -20.58 3.26 27.50
CA THR A 28 -20.46 2.97 28.93
C THR A 28 -20.85 1.52 29.24
N VAL A 29 -20.31 0.97 30.33
CA VAL A 29 -20.64 -0.40 30.79
C VAL A 29 -22.14 -0.56 31.07
N THR A 30 -22.80 0.50 31.56
CA THR A 30 -24.24 0.53 31.82
C THR A 30 -25.04 0.42 30.52
N GLN A 31 -24.66 1.19 29.48
CA GLN A 31 -25.28 1.11 28.16
C GLN A 31 -25.18 -0.29 27.53
N ILE A 32 -24.07 -1.02 27.77
CA ILE A 32 -23.94 -2.42 27.30
C ILE A 32 -24.87 -3.35 28.07
N LYS A 33 -24.97 -3.20 29.40
CA LYS A 33 -25.79 -4.07 30.25
C LYS A 33 -27.29 -3.93 30.01
N GLU A 34 -27.75 -2.73 29.70
CA GLU A 34 -29.16 -2.42 29.50
C GLU A 34 -29.62 -2.65 28.04
N ASN A 35 -28.70 -3.11 27.18
CA ASN A 35 -28.98 -3.30 25.78
C ASN A 35 -29.85 -4.54 25.53
N PRO A 36 -31.07 -4.42 24.98
CA PRO A 36 -31.94 -5.56 24.76
C PRO A 36 -31.42 -6.41 23.59
N VAL A 37 -30.74 -7.51 23.88
CA VAL A 37 -30.29 -8.46 22.88
C VAL A 37 -31.31 -9.59 22.73
N ILE A 38 -31.68 -9.90 21.48
CA ILE A 38 -32.46 -11.11 21.19
C ILE A 38 -31.54 -12.30 21.39
N LEU A 39 -31.84 -13.15 22.38
CA LEU A 39 -31.10 -14.37 22.66
C LEU A 39 -31.85 -15.56 22.02
N PRO A 40 -31.39 -16.07 20.86
CA PRO A 40 -32.01 -17.24 20.24
C PRO A 40 -31.76 -18.49 21.09
N THR A 41 -32.45 -19.59 20.77
CA THR A 41 -32.26 -20.85 21.49
C THR A 41 -30.82 -21.36 21.35
N THR A 42 -30.36 -22.20 22.29
CA THR A 42 -29.00 -22.75 22.25
C THR A 42 -28.73 -23.51 20.94
N GLU A 43 -29.74 -24.19 20.39
CA GLU A 43 -29.66 -24.88 19.10
C GLU A 43 -29.45 -23.91 17.93
N GLU A 44 -30.21 -22.81 17.89
CA GLU A 44 -30.05 -21.76 16.88
C GLU A 44 -28.70 -21.04 17.01
N GLN A 45 -28.24 -20.78 18.24
CA GLN A 45 -26.91 -20.19 18.47
C GLN A 45 -25.80 -21.09 17.92
N ALA A 46 -25.87 -22.40 18.18
CA ALA A 46 -24.91 -23.37 17.66
C ALA A 46 -24.95 -23.44 16.12
N ALA A 47 -26.14 -23.43 15.52
CA ALA A 47 -26.30 -23.43 14.06
C ALA A 47 -25.73 -22.15 13.42
N ILE A 48 -25.96 -20.98 14.04
CA ILE A 48 -25.40 -19.71 13.58
C ILE A 48 -23.87 -19.71 13.72
N SER A 49 -23.33 -20.16 14.85
CA SER A 49 -21.88 -20.25 15.05
C SER A 49 -21.23 -21.15 14.02
N SER A 50 -21.74 -22.37 13.85
CA SER A 50 -21.21 -23.33 12.87
C SER A 50 -21.25 -22.77 11.45
N PHE A 51 -22.34 -22.11 11.07
CA PHE A 51 -22.43 -21.47 9.75
C PHE A 51 -21.40 -20.34 9.59
N LEU A 52 -21.22 -19.50 10.60
CA LEU A 52 -20.24 -18.43 10.56
C LEU A 52 -18.82 -18.98 10.50
N ASP A 53 -18.48 -19.98 11.31
CA ASP A 53 -17.19 -20.66 11.32
C ASP A 53 -16.86 -21.28 9.96
N ASP A 54 -17.84 -21.94 9.33
CA ASP A 54 -17.67 -22.49 7.98
C ASP A 54 -17.42 -21.42 6.93
N LYS A 55 -18.10 -20.27 7.05
CA LYS A 55 -17.96 -19.15 6.11
C LYS A 55 -16.65 -18.39 6.31
N THR A 56 -16.23 -18.16 7.54
CA THR A 56 -14.94 -17.52 7.84
C THR A 56 -13.79 -18.42 7.41
N ALA A 57 -13.84 -19.73 7.68
CA ALA A 57 -12.83 -20.69 7.22
C ALA A 57 -12.69 -20.72 5.69
N GLN A 58 -13.80 -20.59 4.95
CA GLN A 58 -13.77 -20.46 3.49
C GLN A 58 -13.07 -19.17 3.04
N ILE A 59 -13.34 -18.04 3.71
CA ILE A 59 -12.70 -16.77 3.42
C ILE A 59 -11.20 -16.85 3.70
N ASP A 60 -10.80 -17.40 4.85
CA ASP A 60 -9.40 -17.54 5.24
C ASP A 60 -8.63 -18.42 4.25
N LYS A 61 -9.23 -19.51 3.79
CA LYS A 61 -8.65 -20.38 2.76
C LYS A 61 -8.46 -19.62 1.43
N LEU A 62 -9.43 -18.79 1.04
CA LEU A 62 -9.32 -17.98 -0.17
C LEU A 62 -8.23 -16.92 -0.06
N ILE A 63 -8.08 -16.29 1.11
CA ILE A 63 -7.01 -15.32 1.39
C ILE A 63 -5.65 -16.02 1.27
N SER A 64 -5.46 -17.13 1.99
CA SER A 64 -4.21 -17.89 1.96
C SER A 64 -3.82 -18.35 0.54
N ASN A 65 -4.79 -18.85 -0.24
CA ASN A 65 -4.54 -19.24 -1.63
C ASN A 65 -4.12 -18.06 -2.51
N LYS A 66 -4.73 -16.88 -2.33
CA LYS A 66 -4.35 -15.67 -3.07
C LYS A 66 -2.95 -15.19 -2.70
N GLU A 67 -2.61 -15.20 -1.41
CA GLU A 67 -1.28 -14.83 -0.94
C GLU A 67 -0.21 -15.75 -1.53
N LYS A 68 -0.44 -17.07 -1.51
CA LYS A 68 0.44 -18.05 -2.14
C LYS A 68 0.57 -17.84 -3.65
N LEU A 69 -0.52 -17.53 -4.34
CA LEU A 69 -0.48 -17.22 -5.77
C LEU A 69 0.35 -15.96 -6.06
N ILE A 70 0.20 -14.91 -5.24
CA ILE A 70 1.00 -13.68 -5.36
C ILE A 70 2.50 -13.99 -5.19
N GLU A 71 2.85 -14.84 -4.23
CA GLU A 71 4.23 -15.28 -4.00
C GLU A 71 4.79 -16.04 -5.20
N LEU A 72 4.07 -17.05 -5.69
CA LEU A 72 4.46 -17.82 -6.88
C LEU A 72 4.64 -16.94 -8.12
N LEU A 73 3.74 -15.98 -8.35
CA LEU A 73 3.86 -15.04 -9.47
C LEU A 73 5.07 -14.11 -9.32
N LYS A 74 5.44 -13.72 -8.09
CA LYS A 74 6.66 -12.93 -7.84
C LYS A 74 7.90 -13.75 -8.13
N GLU A 75 7.94 -15.01 -7.70
CA GLU A 75 9.03 -15.95 -7.97
C GLU A 75 9.19 -16.20 -9.47
N GLU A 76 8.10 -16.54 -10.16
CA GLU A 76 8.10 -16.77 -11.61
C GLU A 76 8.57 -15.53 -12.37
N ARG A 77 8.03 -14.34 -12.04
CA ARG A 77 8.47 -13.08 -12.65
C ARG A 77 9.96 -12.85 -12.43
N SER A 78 10.47 -13.10 -11.22
CA SER A 78 11.89 -12.97 -10.90
C SER A 78 12.74 -13.95 -11.71
N ALA A 79 12.30 -15.22 -11.80
CA ALA A 79 12.97 -16.26 -12.56
C ALA A 79 13.04 -15.91 -14.05
N ILE A 80 11.93 -15.49 -14.67
CA ILE A 80 11.87 -15.06 -16.07
C ILE A 80 12.81 -13.87 -16.33
N ILE A 81 12.78 -12.85 -15.46
CA ILE A 81 13.68 -11.70 -15.58
C ILE A 81 15.13 -12.16 -15.49
N ASN A 82 15.47 -12.95 -14.46
CA ASN A 82 16.82 -13.44 -14.23
C ASN A 82 17.32 -14.26 -15.42
N GLU A 83 16.52 -15.19 -15.93
CA GLU A 83 16.85 -15.97 -17.13
C GLU A 83 17.10 -15.05 -18.33
N ALA A 84 16.21 -14.08 -18.56
CA ALA A 84 16.33 -13.14 -19.66
C ALA A 84 17.60 -12.27 -19.56
N VAL A 85 18.00 -11.83 -18.35
CA VAL A 85 19.15 -10.94 -18.13
C VAL A 85 20.47 -11.66 -17.83
N ARG A 86 20.46 -12.96 -17.50
CA ARG A 86 21.69 -13.72 -17.23
C ARG A 86 22.54 -13.88 -18.49
N GLY A 87 21.91 -13.82 -19.66
CA GLY A 87 22.59 -13.83 -20.95
C GLY A 87 23.24 -15.18 -21.28
N GLU A 88 22.84 -16.27 -20.63
CA GLU A 88 23.38 -17.61 -20.92
C GLU A 88 23.07 -18.00 -22.37
N GLY A 89 24.09 -18.50 -23.08
CA GLY A 89 23.98 -18.85 -24.50
C GLY A 89 23.87 -17.66 -25.46
N LYS A 90 23.93 -16.41 -24.97
CA LYS A 90 23.95 -15.21 -25.82
C LYS A 90 25.35 -14.60 -25.82
N ASN A 91 25.85 -14.22 -27.00
CA ASN A 91 27.15 -13.54 -27.17
C ASN A 91 27.09 -12.07 -26.71
N TRP A 92 26.78 -11.84 -25.44
CA TRP A 92 26.65 -10.50 -24.87
C TRP A 92 28.00 -9.88 -24.54
N GLU A 93 28.18 -8.63 -24.96
CA GLU A 93 29.35 -7.83 -24.60
C GLU A 93 29.12 -7.12 -23.26
N ARG A 94 30.07 -7.22 -22.33
CA ARG A 94 30.02 -6.50 -21.06
C ARG A 94 30.68 -5.14 -21.19
N LYS A 95 29.90 -4.06 -21.03
CA LYS A 95 30.43 -2.67 -20.98
C LYS A 95 30.19 -2.04 -19.61
N LYS A 96 31.16 -1.27 -19.12
CA LYS A 96 30.96 -0.45 -17.90
C LYS A 96 29.95 0.64 -18.21
N LEU A 97 29.04 0.91 -17.27
CA LEU A 97 27.95 1.88 -17.44
C LEU A 97 28.45 3.27 -17.89
N LYS A 98 29.60 3.73 -17.36
CA LYS A 98 30.24 5.00 -17.73
C LYS A 98 30.59 5.14 -19.22
N TYR A 99 30.62 4.05 -19.98
CA TYR A 99 30.88 4.07 -21.42
C TYR A 99 29.61 4.02 -22.29
N VAL A 100 28.45 3.76 -21.68
CA VAL A 100 27.16 3.62 -22.38
C VAL A 100 26.10 4.60 -21.91
N ALA A 101 26.31 5.24 -20.76
CA ALA A 101 25.40 6.20 -20.18
C ALA A 101 26.16 7.37 -19.52
N PHE A 102 25.55 8.55 -19.57
CA PHE A 102 26.00 9.72 -18.84
C PHE A 102 25.34 9.71 -17.45
N ILE A 103 26.16 9.70 -16.40
CA ILE A 103 25.68 9.62 -15.01
C ILE A 103 25.71 11.02 -14.41
N LYS A 104 24.52 11.54 -14.06
CA LYS A 104 24.36 12.79 -13.33
C LYS A 104 24.16 12.52 -11.85
N TYR A 105 24.66 13.42 -11.00
CA TYR A 105 24.42 13.38 -9.57
C TYR A 105 23.40 14.47 -9.20
N GLY A 106 22.53 14.15 -8.24
CA GLY A 106 21.58 15.11 -7.70
C GLY A 106 22.26 16.27 -6.98
N LEU A 107 21.46 17.28 -6.63
CA LEU A 107 21.93 18.44 -5.89
C LEU A 107 22.34 18.03 -4.47
N GLY A 108 23.59 18.29 -4.11
CA GLY A 108 24.13 17.98 -2.78
C GLY A 108 23.59 18.91 -1.68
N GLN A 109 23.29 20.16 -2.04
CA GLN A 109 22.53 21.10 -1.21
C GLN A 109 21.27 21.51 -1.98
N PRO A 110 20.09 21.43 -1.35
CA PRO A 110 18.86 21.87 -2.01
C PRO A 110 18.88 23.40 -2.16
N PRO A 111 18.45 23.93 -3.32
CA PRO A 111 18.23 25.36 -3.49
C PRO A 111 17.16 25.89 -2.53
N LYS A 112 17.08 27.22 -2.41
CA LYS A 112 16.06 27.91 -1.61
C LYS A 112 14.67 27.48 -2.03
N GLN A 113 13.80 27.26 -1.04
CA GLN A 113 12.42 26.87 -1.27
C GLN A 113 11.57 28.08 -1.65
N LYS A 114 10.61 27.88 -2.55
CA LYS A 114 9.66 28.88 -3.01
C LYS A 114 8.36 28.18 -3.39
N ASP A 115 7.23 28.63 -2.84
CA ASP A 115 5.93 27.95 -3.00
C ASP A 115 5.48 27.88 -4.47
N ASP A 116 5.80 28.90 -5.27
CA ASP A 116 5.56 28.95 -6.73
C ASP A 116 6.88 28.70 -7.51
N GLY A 117 7.58 27.64 -7.12
CA GLY A 117 8.89 27.27 -7.64
C GLY A 117 8.86 26.07 -8.59
N LEU A 118 10.04 25.55 -8.92
CA LEU A 118 10.19 24.30 -9.68
C LEU A 118 10.10 23.09 -8.73
N PRO A 119 9.41 22.00 -9.11
CA PRO A 119 9.34 20.81 -8.27
C PRO A 119 10.71 20.11 -8.18
N LEU A 120 11.16 19.83 -6.96
CA LEU A 120 12.38 19.09 -6.65
C LEU A 120 12.04 17.65 -6.27
N ILE A 121 12.51 16.69 -7.09
CA ILE A 121 12.37 15.26 -6.82
C ILE A 121 13.51 14.80 -5.91
N ARG A 122 13.15 14.25 -4.75
CA ARG A 122 14.11 13.67 -3.79
C ARG A 122 14.00 12.16 -3.75
N ALA A 123 14.99 11.50 -3.12
CA ALA A 123 14.97 10.05 -2.93
C ALA A 123 13.71 9.54 -2.20
N THR A 124 13.12 10.35 -1.31
CA THR A 124 11.87 10.03 -0.60
C THR A 124 10.64 10.08 -1.50
N ASN A 125 10.70 10.80 -2.63
CA ASN A 125 9.63 10.87 -3.62
C ASN A 125 9.70 9.71 -4.63
N VAL A 126 10.64 8.78 -4.50
CA VAL A 126 10.85 7.70 -5.46
C VAL A 126 10.41 6.37 -4.87
N GLU A 127 9.38 5.79 -5.47
CA GLU A 127 8.88 4.46 -5.17
C GLU A 127 9.17 3.53 -6.34
N ARG A 128 9.07 2.21 -6.13
CA ARG A 128 9.33 1.24 -7.19
C ARG A 128 8.39 1.46 -8.38
N GLY A 129 8.94 1.92 -9.50
CA GLY A 129 8.22 2.09 -10.76
C GLY A 129 7.39 3.37 -10.88
N LYS A 130 7.47 4.30 -9.92
CA LYS A 130 6.75 5.59 -9.98
C LYS A 130 7.42 6.67 -9.13
N ILE A 131 7.11 7.92 -9.46
CA ILE A 131 7.48 9.08 -8.65
C ILE A 131 6.22 9.53 -7.89
N ASN A 132 6.37 9.79 -6.60
CA ASN A 132 5.30 10.25 -5.71
C ASN A 132 5.35 11.78 -5.59
N GLU A 133 4.29 12.42 -6.09
CA GLU A 133 4.19 13.87 -6.22
C GLU A 133 3.58 14.57 -4.99
N LYS A 134 3.05 13.83 -4.01
CA LYS A 134 2.25 14.42 -2.91
C LYS A 134 3.06 15.34 -1.98
N ASP A 135 4.34 15.05 -1.80
CA ASP A 135 5.25 15.78 -0.89
C ASP A 135 6.45 16.37 -1.64
N LEU A 136 6.16 16.94 -2.82
CA LEU A 136 7.16 17.68 -3.59
C LEU A 136 7.48 19.00 -2.89
N ILE A 137 8.77 19.31 -2.84
CA ILE A 137 9.24 20.64 -2.46
C ILE A 137 9.43 21.45 -3.73
N TYR A 138 9.10 22.72 -3.67
CA TYR A 138 9.28 23.66 -4.76
C TYR A 138 10.48 24.57 -4.45
N VAL A 139 11.35 24.77 -5.44
CA VAL A 139 12.59 25.53 -5.30
C VAL A 139 12.58 26.76 -6.19
N ASP A 140 13.25 27.82 -5.73
CA ASP A 140 13.37 29.07 -6.48
C ASP A 140 14.18 28.84 -7.76
N PRO A 141 13.61 29.10 -8.97
CA PRO A 141 14.29 28.86 -10.24
C PRO A 141 15.63 29.57 -10.36
N ASP A 142 15.79 30.73 -9.71
CA ASP A 142 17.00 31.56 -9.79
C ASP A 142 18.16 31.02 -8.93
N ASP A 143 17.88 30.16 -7.95
CA ASP A 143 18.86 29.57 -7.04
C ASP A 143 19.32 28.17 -7.52
N VAL A 144 18.75 27.66 -8.62
CA VAL A 144 19.09 26.35 -9.19
C VAL A 144 20.43 26.44 -9.94
N PRO A 145 21.44 25.60 -9.62
CA PRO A 145 22.71 25.57 -10.32
C PRO A 145 22.58 24.84 -11.67
N TYR A 146 22.11 25.53 -12.70
CA TYR A 146 21.90 24.96 -14.04
C TYR A 146 23.20 24.51 -14.73
N ASP A 147 24.37 24.99 -14.30
CA ASP A 147 25.69 24.54 -14.76
C ASP A 147 25.92 23.03 -14.52
N ARG A 148 25.21 22.47 -13.53
CA ARG A 148 25.28 21.03 -13.19
C ARG A 148 24.25 20.18 -13.94
N ASP A 149 23.46 20.78 -14.82
CA ASP A 149 22.36 20.15 -15.56
C ASP A 149 21.44 19.29 -14.65
N PRO A 150 20.85 19.89 -13.58
CA PRO A 150 20.07 19.16 -12.57
C PRO A 150 18.66 18.79 -13.04
N VAL A 151 18.26 19.23 -14.23
CA VAL A 151 16.93 19.04 -14.78
C VAL A 151 16.83 17.64 -15.39
N LEU A 152 15.78 16.92 -15.01
CA LEU A 152 15.43 15.62 -15.58
C LEU A 152 14.62 15.83 -16.86
N LYS A 153 14.93 15.04 -17.88
CA LYS A 153 14.21 15.00 -19.15
C LYS A 153 13.36 13.75 -19.24
N GLU A 154 12.39 13.77 -20.14
CA GLU A 154 11.62 12.57 -20.46
C GLU A 154 12.58 11.45 -20.92
N ASN A 155 12.35 10.23 -20.41
CA ASN A 155 13.19 9.04 -20.59
C ASN A 155 14.51 9.01 -19.81
N ASP A 156 14.81 9.99 -18.96
CA ASP A 156 15.92 9.87 -18.02
C ASP A 156 15.65 8.76 -16.99
N ILE A 157 16.68 7.96 -16.70
CA ILE A 157 16.60 6.92 -15.66
C ILE A 157 17.08 7.51 -14.34
N TYR A 158 16.17 7.62 -13.38
CA TYR A 158 16.49 8.01 -12.01
C TYR A 158 16.76 6.77 -11.15
N SER A 159 17.85 6.79 -10.39
CA SER A 159 18.16 5.78 -9.38
C SER A 159 18.53 6.47 -8.07
N SER A 160 17.82 6.15 -6.99
CA SER A 160 18.20 6.59 -5.66
C SER A 160 19.30 5.69 -5.09
N LYS A 161 20.28 6.29 -4.42
CA LYS A 161 21.24 5.58 -3.57
C LYS A 161 20.72 5.57 -2.13
N ALA A 162 19.48 5.13 -1.94
CA ALA A 162 18.90 4.99 -0.60
C ALA A 162 19.30 3.64 -0.01
N ARG A 163 19.61 3.60 1.30
CA ARG A 163 19.85 2.36 2.04
C ARG A 163 18.57 1.52 1.95
N SER A 164 18.62 0.35 1.33
CA SER A 164 17.48 -0.57 1.29
C SER A 164 17.10 -0.93 2.73
N ILE A 165 15.96 -0.43 3.20
CA ILE A 165 15.34 -0.81 4.48
C ILE A 165 14.26 -1.89 4.29
N TYR A 166 14.21 -2.53 3.13
CA TYR A 166 13.39 -3.73 2.93
C TYR A 166 14.25 -4.97 3.22
N SER A 167 14.12 -5.46 4.46
CA SER A 167 14.31 -6.86 4.85
C SER A 167 13.04 -7.63 4.57
#